data_AF-A0A6H5GR12-F1
#
_entry.id   AF-A0A6H5GR12-F1
#
_cell.length_a   1.000
_cell.length_b   1.000
_cell.length_c   1.000
_cell.angle_alpha   90.00
_cell.angle_beta   90.00
_cell.angle_gamma   90.00
#
_symmetry.space_group_name_H-M   'P 1'
#
loop_
_entity.id
_entity.type
_entity.pdbx_description
1 polymer ?
#
loop_
_entity_poly.entity_id
_entity_poly.type
_entity_poly.pdbx_seq_one_letter_code
_entity_poly.pdbx_strand_id
1 'polypeptide(L)'
;MPFGNANSNDVYICDLSKRPLRFQYVPSFGAQPEPRYGQAIHIDGKYMYVFGGTTGYSYSSDVHRLNLETMFWEESYICKGLPHEPRPGYRHEIAVSDRDVFILGGGTSDTCHTLKKLFYFNLDTHKWSTVETEGDSRVPDLYPRKRKFHTSVMVPDKKEVIIMGGLDIDDFLDDTWKLDLTTFKWEKIESMTLPLPIDFHATSITPAGKIYSFGGVIPSVDQGRRIADVYTAWACIPPLVEMALEAVDHYGLLRDVDFLASHILPTNLINRCLPRD
;
A
#
# COMPACT_ATOMS: atom_id res chain seq x y z
N MET A 1 -10.19 -20.31 6.34
CA MET A 1 -10.73 -20.27 4.96
C MET A 1 -9.54 -20.44 4.03
N PRO A 2 -9.42 -21.52 3.24
CA PRO A 2 -8.41 -21.54 2.20
C PRO A 2 -8.69 -20.37 1.25
N PHE A 3 -7.66 -19.57 0.97
CA PHE A 3 -7.76 -18.43 0.06
C PHE A 3 -8.16 -18.95 -1.33
N GLY A 4 -9.19 -18.36 -1.95
CA GLY A 4 -9.52 -18.63 -3.35
C GLY A 4 -10.75 -19.48 -3.63
N ASN A 5 -11.51 -19.97 -2.64
CA ASN A 5 -12.71 -20.79 -2.91
C ASN A 5 -13.86 -20.02 -3.60
N ALA A 6 -13.88 -18.68 -3.46
CA ALA A 6 -14.79 -17.80 -4.18
C ALA A 6 -14.03 -16.51 -4.51
N ASN A 7 -13.64 -16.36 -5.77
CA ASN A 7 -13.05 -15.13 -6.29
C ASN A 7 -14.09 -14.41 -7.12
N SER A 8 -13.94 -13.09 -7.24
CA SER A 8 -14.75 -12.26 -8.14
C SER A 8 -13.82 -11.32 -8.92
N ASN A 9 -14.28 -10.90 -10.08
CA ASN A 9 -13.73 -9.81 -10.88
C ASN A 9 -14.77 -8.67 -11.07
N ASP A 10 -15.81 -8.67 -10.23
CA ASP A 10 -16.86 -7.65 -10.22
C ASP A 10 -16.31 -6.31 -9.73
N VAL A 11 -16.87 -5.22 -10.26
CA VAL A 11 -16.55 -3.86 -9.84
C VAL A 11 -17.67 -3.32 -8.97
N TYR A 12 -17.31 -2.75 -7.82
CA TYR A 12 -18.23 -2.08 -6.92
C TYR A 12 -17.78 -0.65 -6.65
N ILE A 13 -18.74 0.27 -6.56
CA ILE A 13 -18.50 1.67 -6.17
C ILE A 13 -19.25 1.95 -4.87
N CYS A 14 -18.60 2.66 -3.95
CA CYS A 14 -19.20 3.17 -2.73
C CYS A 14 -18.92 4.67 -2.62
N ASP A 15 -19.97 5.48 -2.65
CA ASP A 15 -19.86 6.93 -2.50
C ASP A 15 -19.77 7.30 -1.01
N LEU A 16 -18.56 7.70 -0.60
CA LEU A 16 -18.26 8.04 0.79
C LEU A 16 -18.91 9.35 1.26
N SER A 17 -19.49 10.15 0.36
CA SER A 17 -20.25 11.37 0.73
C SER A 17 -21.70 11.06 1.13
N LYS A 18 -22.23 9.90 0.70
CA LYS A 18 -23.62 9.52 0.95
C LYS A 18 -23.77 8.69 2.21
N ARG A 19 -24.91 8.82 2.86
CA ARG A 19 -25.30 8.02 4.03
C ARG A 19 -26.71 7.46 3.80
N PRO A 20 -26.98 6.17 4.10
CA PRO A 20 -26.02 5.14 4.54
C PRO A 20 -25.02 4.78 3.42
N LEU A 21 -23.82 4.31 3.82
CA LEU A 21 -22.84 3.79 2.87
C LEU A 21 -23.41 2.54 2.17
N ARG A 22 -23.33 2.48 0.84
CA ARG A 22 -23.83 1.36 0.04
C ARG A 22 -22.85 1.06 -1.08
N PHE A 23 -22.44 -0.20 -1.17
CA PHE A 23 -21.73 -0.71 -2.34
C PHE A 23 -22.73 -0.98 -3.45
N GLN A 24 -22.44 -0.44 -4.63
CA GLN A 24 -23.23 -0.61 -5.84
C GLN A 24 -22.41 -1.41 -6.83
N TYR A 25 -22.97 -2.52 -7.31
CA TYR A 25 -22.38 -3.25 -8.42
C TYR A 25 -22.43 -2.37 -9.68
N VAL A 26 -21.31 -2.30 -10.39
CA VAL A 26 -21.21 -1.59 -11.65
C VAL A 26 -20.85 -2.61 -12.73
N PRO A 27 -21.76 -2.87 -13.69
CA PRO A 27 -21.44 -3.73 -14.81
C PRO A 27 -20.22 -3.20 -15.55
N SER A 28 -19.22 -4.07 -15.74
CA SER A 28 -18.08 -3.82 -16.61
C SER A 28 -18.06 -4.83 -17.75
N PHE A 29 -17.35 -4.53 -18.82
CA PHE A 29 -17.31 -5.35 -20.04
C PHE A 29 -15.88 -5.43 -20.59
N GLY A 30 -15.67 -6.21 -21.65
CA GLY A 30 -14.37 -6.29 -22.32
C GLY A 30 -13.45 -7.37 -21.73
N ALA A 31 -12.15 -7.13 -21.79
CA ALA A 31 -11.11 -8.10 -21.44
C ALA A 31 -10.81 -8.11 -19.93
N GLN A 32 -11.82 -8.52 -19.16
CA GLN A 32 -11.74 -8.60 -17.71
C GLN A 32 -10.69 -9.63 -17.27
N PRO A 33 -9.90 -9.35 -16.23
CA PRO A 33 -9.10 -10.39 -15.61
C PRO A 33 -10.01 -11.50 -15.07
N GLU A 34 -9.58 -12.76 -15.18
CA GLU A 34 -10.25 -13.88 -14.48
C GLU A 34 -10.40 -13.57 -12.98
N PRO A 35 -11.47 -14.00 -12.31
CA PRO A 35 -11.65 -13.83 -10.87
C PRO A 35 -10.41 -14.20 -10.05
N ARG A 36 -9.84 -13.22 -9.35
CA ARG A 36 -8.53 -13.34 -8.68
C ARG A 36 -8.47 -12.59 -7.36
N TYR A 37 -7.42 -12.80 -6.58
CA TYR A 37 -7.09 -12.01 -5.38
C TYR A 37 -5.60 -11.65 -5.30
N GLY A 38 -5.28 -10.68 -4.43
CA GLY A 38 -3.89 -10.29 -4.12
C GLY A 38 -3.20 -9.48 -5.21
N GLN A 39 -3.95 -8.73 -6.00
CA GLN A 39 -3.43 -7.79 -7.00
C GLN A 39 -3.03 -6.49 -6.33
N ALA A 40 -2.14 -5.74 -6.98
CA ALA A 40 -2.01 -4.31 -6.72
C ALA A 40 -2.86 -3.50 -7.72
N ILE A 41 -3.33 -2.33 -7.29
CA ILE A 41 -4.20 -1.45 -8.08
C ILE A 41 -3.62 -0.04 -8.10
N HIS A 42 -3.58 0.59 -9.26
CA HIS A 42 -3.20 1.99 -9.43
C HIS A 42 -4.24 2.72 -10.30
N ILE A 43 -4.56 3.97 -9.98
CA ILE A 43 -5.44 4.81 -10.80
C ILE A 43 -4.60 5.92 -11.44
N ASP A 44 -4.65 6.00 -12.76
CA ASP A 44 -4.01 7.04 -13.56
C ASP A 44 -5.02 7.66 -14.53
N GLY A 45 -5.41 8.91 -14.26
CA GLY A 45 -6.47 9.61 -14.98
C GLY A 45 -7.79 8.82 -14.96
N LYS A 46 -8.27 8.43 -16.14
CA LYS A 46 -9.50 7.66 -16.30
C LYS A 46 -9.31 6.14 -16.21
N TYR A 47 -8.09 5.66 -16.01
CA TYR A 47 -7.79 4.23 -16.03
C TYR A 47 -7.46 3.71 -14.64
N MET A 48 -8.07 2.59 -14.26
CA MET A 48 -7.68 1.78 -13.11
C MET A 48 -6.89 0.56 -13.61
N TYR A 49 -5.61 0.51 -13.29
CA TYR A 49 -4.70 -0.58 -13.61
C TYR A 49 -4.69 -1.62 -12.50
N VAL A 50 -4.67 -2.90 -12.89
CA VAL A 50 -4.59 -4.05 -12.00
C VAL A 50 -3.36 -4.88 -12.38
N PHE A 51 -2.49 -5.13 -11.41
CA PHE A 51 -1.22 -5.82 -11.60
C PHE A 51 -1.26 -7.21 -10.93
N GLY A 52 -1.05 -8.25 -11.73
CA GLY A 52 -0.85 -9.63 -11.27
C GLY A 52 -1.99 -10.22 -10.42
N GLY A 53 -1.61 -10.96 -9.39
CA GLY A 53 -2.52 -11.68 -8.48
C GLY A 53 -2.60 -13.17 -8.78
N THR A 54 -3.56 -13.85 -8.14
CA THR A 54 -3.77 -15.29 -8.29
C THR A 54 -5.24 -15.67 -8.34
N THR A 55 -5.56 -16.70 -9.13
CA THR A 55 -6.86 -17.37 -9.13
C THR A 55 -6.99 -18.38 -7.98
N GLY A 56 -5.92 -18.62 -7.22
CA GLY A 56 -5.78 -19.74 -6.28
C GLY A 56 -5.15 -20.99 -6.91
N TYR A 57 -5.15 -21.10 -8.26
CA TYR A 57 -4.52 -22.19 -9.00
C TYR A 57 -3.34 -21.71 -9.86
N SER A 58 -3.47 -20.52 -10.43
CA SER A 58 -2.46 -19.88 -11.26
C SER A 58 -2.07 -18.53 -10.67
N TYR A 59 -0.80 -18.16 -10.86
CA TYR A 59 -0.29 -16.83 -10.58
C TYR A 59 -0.16 -16.08 -11.90
N SER A 60 -0.41 -14.78 -11.88
CA SER A 60 -0.27 -13.90 -13.05
C SER A 60 0.61 -12.70 -12.69
N SER A 61 1.30 -12.16 -13.70
CA SER A 61 1.94 -10.85 -13.66
C SER A 61 1.40 -9.93 -14.77
N ASP A 62 0.26 -10.29 -15.35
CA ASP A 62 -0.40 -9.52 -16.40
C ASP A 62 -0.90 -8.19 -15.86
N VAL A 63 -1.05 -7.22 -16.77
CA VAL A 63 -1.59 -5.91 -16.49
C VAL A 63 -2.90 -5.75 -17.25
N HIS A 64 -3.98 -5.58 -16.51
CA HIS A 64 -5.28 -5.20 -17.07
C HIS A 64 -5.57 -3.74 -16.69
N ARG A 65 -6.34 -3.03 -17.50
CA ARG A 65 -6.84 -1.70 -17.13
C ARG A 65 -8.31 -1.57 -17.42
N LEU A 66 -9.02 -0.90 -16.53
CA LEU A 66 -10.43 -0.53 -16.67
C LEU A 66 -10.52 0.95 -16.99
N ASN A 67 -11.16 1.30 -18.10
CA ASN A 67 -11.58 2.68 -18.32
C ASN A 67 -12.79 2.98 -17.41
N LEU A 68 -12.61 3.90 -16.45
CA LEU A 68 -13.60 4.26 -15.43
C LEU A 68 -14.77 5.09 -16.00
N GLU A 69 -14.63 5.67 -17.19
CA GLU A 69 -15.72 6.40 -17.86
C GLU A 69 -16.65 5.46 -18.62
N THR A 70 -16.09 4.44 -19.26
CA THR A 70 -16.84 3.50 -20.12
C THR A 70 -17.12 2.15 -19.47
N MET A 71 -16.48 1.88 -18.32
CA MET A 71 -16.48 0.59 -17.64
C MET A 71 -16.05 -0.58 -18.53
N PHE A 72 -15.12 -0.31 -19.45
CA PHE A 72 -14.56 -1.31 -20.38
C PHE A 72 -13.14 -1.68 -20.00
N TRP A 73 -12.90 -2.98 -19.87
CA TRP A 73 -11.60 -3.57 -19.56
C TRP A 73 -10.78 -3.84 -20.83
N GLU A 74 -9.49 -3.57 -20.73
CA GLU A 74 -8.50 -3.79 -21.77
C GLU A 74 -7.32 -4.58 -21.19
N GLU A 75 -6.75 -5.48 -22.00
CA GLU A 75 -5.45 -6.08 -21.73
C GLU A 75 -4.38 -5.03 -22.01
N SER A 76 -3.85 -4.42 -20.94
CA SER A 76 -2.78 -3.43 -21.05
C SER A 76 -1.46 -4.11 -21.44
N TYR A 77 -1.18 -5.28 -20.84
CA TYR A 77 -0.02 -6.10 -21.18
C TYR A 77 -0.23 -7.54 -20.69
N ILE A 78 0.01 -8.53 -21.57
CA ILE A 78 -0.01 -9.95 -21.22
C ILE A 78 1.41 -10.50 -21.23
N CYS A 79 1.86 -10.99 -20.07
CA CYS A 79 3.21 -11.48 -19.86
C CYS A 79 3.43 -12.83 -20.54
N LYS A 80 4.62 -13.04 -21.09
CA LYS A 80 5.03 -14.24 -21.83
C LYS A 80 6.18 -15.00 -21.16
N GLY A 81 6.59 -14.58 -19.97
CA GLY A 81 7.74 -15.12 -19.23
C GLY A 81 9.08 -14.56 -19.70
N LEU A 82 9.10 -13.34 -20.24
CA LEU A 82 10.31 -12.71 -20.75
C LEU A 82 11.20 -12.20 -19.61
N PRO A 83 12.54 -12.10 -19.78
CA PRO A 83 13.45 -11.71 -18.70
C PRO A 83 13.22 -10.31 -18.09
N HIS A 84 12.56 -9.41 -18.82
CA HIS A 84 12.22 -8.07 -18.37
C HIS A 84 10.84 -7.99 -17.71
N GLU A 85 10.08 -9.07 -17.71
CA GLU A 85 8.77 -9.16 -17.07
C GLU A 85 8.91 -9.68 -15.63
N PRO A 86 8.08 -9.19 -14.70
CA PRO A 86 8.05 -9.73 -13.35
C PRO A 86 7.57 -11.18 -13.37
N ARG A 87 8.12 -11.97 -12.44
CA ARG A 87 7.61 -13.32 -12.19
C ARG A 87 6.15 -13.23 -11.73
N PRO A 88 5.28 -14.16 -12.17
CA PRO A 88 3.90 -14.22 -11.71
C PRO A 88 3.83 -14.34 -10.18
N GLY A 89 2.90 -13.60 -9.56
CA GLY A 89 2.77 -13.59 -8.12
C GLY A 89 1.63 -12.70 -7.61
N TYR A 90 1.39 -12.78 -6.31
CA TYR A 90 0.35 -12.03 -5.60
C TYR A 90 0.93 -11.35 -4.35
N ARG A 91 0.18 -10.40 -3.80
CA ARG A 91 0.49 -9.69 -2.53
C ARG A 91 1.83 -8.96 -2.57
N HIS A 92 2.15 -8.48 -3.76
CA HIS A 92 3.09 -7.40 -3.96
C HIS A 92 2.40 -6.08 -3.67
N GLU A 93 3.21 -5.11 -3.30
CA GLU A 93 2.83 -3.72 -3.17
C GLU A 93 3.33 -2.93 -4.38
N ILE A 94 2.92 -1.68 -4.53
CA ILE A 94 3.38 -0.82 -5.63
C ILE A 94 3.85 0.53 -5.14
N ALA A 95 4.85 1.07 -5.84
CA ALA A 95 5.26 2.46 -5.75
C ALA A 95 5.12 3.13 -7.12
N VAL A 96 4.86 4.43 -7.13
CA VAL A 96 4.70 5.17 -8.40
C VAL A 96 5.61 6.37 -8.38
N SER A 97 6.44 6.50 -9.42
CA SER A 97 7.22 7.71 -9.69
C SER A 97 7.01 8.10 -11.14
N ASP A 98 6.56 9.33 -11.36
CA ASP A 98 6.26 9.89 -12.68
C ASP A 98 5.23 9.02 -13.44
N ARG A 99 5.69 8.22 -14.42
CA ARG A 99 4.86 7.33 -15.24
C ARG A 99 5.19 5.85 -15.03
N ASP A 100 6.06 5.55 -14.07
CA ASP A 100 6.54 4.20 -13.79
C ASP A 100 5.91 3.66 -12.50
N VAL A 101 5.27 2.49 -12.61
CA VAL A 101 4.71 1.73 -11.48
C VAL A 101 5.64 0.59 -11.13
N PHE A 102 6.32 0.68 -9.99
CA PHE A 102 7.27 -0.30 -9.48
C PHE A 102 6.55 -1.37 -8.67
N ILE A 103 6.89 -2.64 -8.90
CA ILE A 103 6.40 -3.78 -8.13
C ILE A 103 7.35 -4.04 -6.95
N LEU A 104 6.81 -4.04 -5.74
CA LEU A 104 7.54 -4.26 -4.50
C LEU A 104 7.15 -5.63 -3.91
N GLY A 105 8.10 -6.56 -3.91
CA GLY A 105 7.96 -7.86 -3.26
C GLY A 105 6.86 -8.74 -3.88
N GLY A 106 6.04 -9.33 -3.02
CA GLY A 106 5.08 -10.36 -3.38
C GLY A 106 5.76 -11.70 -3.65
N GLY A 107 5.00 -12.65 -4.20
CA GLY A 107 5.53 -13.96 -4.55
C GLY A 107 4.45 -14.97 -4.85
N THR A 108 4.76 -16.24 -4.61
CA THR A 108 3.83 -17.38 -4.71
C THR A 108 3.49 -17.88 -3.30
N SER A 109 2.78 -19.00 -3.20
CA SER A 109 2.52 -19.66 -1.91
C SER A 109 3.81 -19.99 -1.16
N ASP A 110 4.83 -20.43 -1.88
CA ASP A 110 6.09 -21.02 -1.40
C ASP A 110 7.31 -20.12 -1.56
N THR A 111 7.21 -19.00 -2.29
CA THR A 111 8.35 -18.11 -2.53
C THR A 111 7.99 -16.65 -2.33
N CYS A 112 8.99 -15.84 -1.97
CA CYS A 112 8.91 -14.38 -2.01
C CYS A 112 9.93 -13.83 -3.02
N HIS A 113 9.57 -12.73 -3.68
CA HIS A 113 10.40 -12.04 -4.65
C HIS A 113 11.39 -11.09 -3.97
N THR A 114 12.56 -10.93 -4.59
CA THR A 114 13.61 -10.05 -4.06
C THR A 114 13.35 -8.58 -4.35
N LEU A 115 13.86 -7.71 -3.48
CA LEU A 115 13.82 -6.25 -3.63
C LEU A 115 15.16 -5.66 -4.12
N LYS A 116 16.15 -6.52 -4.44
CA LYS A 116 17.44 -6.14 -5.05
C LYS A 116 17.30 -5.67 -6.50
N LYS A 117 16.29 -6.20 -7.19
CA LYS A 117 15.93 -5.83 -8.56
C LYS A 117 14.44 -5.61 -8.61
N LEU A 118 14.03 -4.45 -9.08
CA LEU A 118 12.62 -4.09 -9.21
C LEU A 118 12.20 -4.17 -10.67
N PHE A 119 10.94 -4.59 -10.86
CA PHE A 119 10.25 -4.50 -12.13
C PHE A 119 9.35 -3.29 -12.09
N TYR A 120 9.28 -2.54 -13.18
CA TYR A 120 8.37 -1.42 -13.30
C TYR A 120 7.65 -1.41 -14.64
N PHE A 121 6.39 -0.99 -14.60
CA PHE A 121 5.54 -0.85 -15.76
C PHE A 121 5.40 0.63 -16.09
N ASN A 122 5.82 1.02 -17.28
CA ASN A 122 5.66 2.38 -17.76
C ASN A 122 4.27 2.57 -18.37
N LEU A 123 3.47 3.49 -17.80
CA LEU A 123 2.08 3.73 -18.15
C LEU A 123 1.87 4.34 -19.54
N ASP A 124 2.89 4.99 -20.11
CA ASP A 124 2.79 5.61 -21.44
C ASP A 124 3.14 4.61 -22.55
N THR A 125 4.19 3.83 -22.34
CA THR A 125 4.68 2.86 -23.34
C THR A 125 4.04 1.48 -23.20
N HIS A 126 3.34 1.22 -22.09
CA HIS A 126 2.75 -0.06 -21.75
C HIS A 126 3.76 -1.21 -21.76
N LYS A 127 4.94 -0.98 -21.17
CA LYS A 127 6.04 -1.97 -21.17
C LYS A 127 6.64 -2.14 -19.80
N TRP A 128 7.02 -3.39 -19.54
CA TRP A 128 7.86 -3.74 -18.41
C TRP A 128 9.32 -3.40 -18.68
N SER A 129 10.00 -2.97 -17.63
CA SER A 129 11.44 -2.78 -17.57
C SER A 129 11.92 -3.07 -16.16
N THR A 130 13.24 -3.03 -15.96
CA THR A 130 13.84 -3.40 -14.67
C THR A 130 14.89 -2.40 -14.24
N VAL A 131 15.06 -2.27 -12.94
CA VAL A 131 16.11 -1.47 -12.31
C VAL A 131 16.74 -2.24 -11.15
N GLU A 132 18.06 -2.19 -11.05
CA GLU A 132 18.79 -2.73 -9.90
C GLU A 132 18.77 -1.69 -8.77
N THR A 133 18.59 -2.13 -7.53
CA THR A 133 18.61 -1.26 -6.35
C THR A 133 19.96 -1.32 -5.65
N GLU A 134 20.28 -0.26 -4.93
CA GLU A 134 21.43 -0.20 -4.03
C GLU A 134 20.97 -0.49 -2.59
N GLY A 135 21.73 -1.34 -1.89
CA GLY A 135 21.48 -1.63 -0.49
C GLY A 135 21.97 -0.53 0.47
N ASP A 136 21.42 -0.55 1.68
CA ASP A 136 21.88 0.25 2.79
C ASP A 136 23.17 -0.33 3.40
N SER A 137 24.31 0.28 3.09
CA SER A 137 25.62 -0.13 3.60
C SER A 137 25.81 0.08 5.10
N ARG A 138 24.88 0.74 5.80
CA ARG A 138 24.95 0.97 7.25
C ARG A 138 24.48 -0.22 8.07
N VAL A 139 23.75 -1.16 7.44
CA VAL A 139 23.17 -2.33 8.13
C VAL A 139 23.66 -3.64 7.51
N PRO A 140 23.79 -4.74 8.29
CA PRO A 140 24.33 -6.01 7.80
C PRO A 140 23.51 -6.64 6.66
N ASP A 141 22.18 -6.49 6.72
CA ASP A 141 21.27 -7.16 5.79
C ASP A 141 21.26 -6.54 4.38
N LEU A 142 21.85 -5.33 4.23
CA LEU A 142 21.94 -4.48 3.02
C LEU A 142 20.61 -4.13 2.34
N TYR A 143 19.68 -5.08 2.21
CA TYR A 143 18.42 -4.93 1.53
C TYR A 143 17.29 -5.38 2.46
N PRO A 144 16.06 -4.87 2.25
CA PRO A 144 14.91 -5.48 2.88
C PRO A 144 14.81 -6.96 2.47
N ARG A 145 14.49 -7.81 3.44
CA ARG A 145 14.16 -9.21 3.14
C ARG A 145 13.02 -9.32 2.14
N LYS A 146 13.02 -10.43 1.39
CA LYS A 146 11.94 -10.78 0.46
C LYS A 146 10.65 -10.87 1.27
N ARG A 147 9.53 -10.38 0.73
CA ARG A 147 8.29 -10.28 1.52
C ARG A 147 7.04 -10.24 0.67
N LYS A 148 5.96 -10.81 1.20
CA LYS A 148 4.57 -10.64 0.76
C LYS A 148 3.71 -10.20 1.96
N PHE A 149 2.49 -9.74 1.71
CA PHE A 149 1.55 -9.28 2.75
C PHE A 149 2.07 -8.12 3.62
N HIS A 150 3.13 -7.45 3.16
CA HIS A 150 3.63 -6.20 3.71
C HIS A 150 2.75 -5.05 3.21
N THR A 151 2.95 -3.86 3.75
CA THR A 151 2.30 -2.65 3.24
C THR A 151 3.33 -1.71 2.63
N SER A 152 2.87 -0.82 1.77
CA SER A 152 3.67 0.28 1.23
C SER A 152 2.93 1.61 1.34
N VAL A 153 3.67 2.71 1.52
CA VAL A 153 3.14 4.07 1.44
C VAL A 153 4.12 5.01 0.75
N MET A 154 3.63 5.84 -0.16
CA MET A 154 4.40 6.93 -0.77
C MET A 154 4.54 8.08 0.23
N VAL A 155 5.75 8.59 0.42
CA VAL A 155 5.99 9.75 1.27
C VAL A 155 5.46 11.00 0.53
N PRO A 156 4.58 11.82 1.15
CA PRO A 156 4.04 13.02 0.52
C PRO A 156 5.13 13.94 0.00
N ASP A 157 4.91 14.48 -1.21
CA ASP A 157 5.80 15.43 -1.91
C ASP A 157 7.25 14.94 -2.12
N LYS A 158 7.48 13.62 -2.04
CA LYS A 158 8.78 13.01 -2.27
C LYS A 158 8.68 11.79 -3.17
N LYS A 159 9.78 11.50 -3.87
CA LYS A 159 9.97 10.26 -4.62
C LYS A 159 10.52 9.16 -3.70
N GLU A 160 9.88 8.96 -2.55
CA GLU A 160 10.28 7.96 -1.56
C GLU A 160 9.08 7.06 -1.25
N VAL A 161 9.30 5.75 -1.17
CA VAL A 161 8.30 4.78 -0.71
C VAL A 161 8.80 4.08 0.55
N ILE A 162 7.92 3.86 1.50
CA ILE A 162 8.19 3.11 2.73
C ILE A 162 7.47 1.76 2.64
N ILE A 163 8.16 0.67 2.97
CA ILE A 163 7.59 -0.67 3.15
C ILE A 163 7.70 -1.11 4.61
N MET A 164 6.66 -1.79 5.11
CA MET A 164 6.55 -2.18 6.52
C MET A 164 6.06 -3.60 6.69
N GLY A 165 6.75 -4.35 7.56
CA GLY A 165 6.39 -5.70 7.98
C GLY A 165 6.24 -6.69 6.83
N GLY A 166 5.27 -7.58 6.95
CA GLY A 166 4.98 -8.68 6.02
C GLY A 166 5.58 -10.01 6.46
N LEU A 167 5.71 -10.91 5.49
CA LEU A 167 6.13 -12.29 5.71
C LEU A 167 7.14 -12.72 4.64
N ASP A 168 8.27 -13.26 5.08
CA ASP A 168 9.23 -13.98 4.23
C ASP A 168 9.05 -15.48 4.41
N ILE A 169 8.20 -16.07 3.56
CA ILE A 169 7.78 -17.48 3.62
C ILE A 169 7.03 -17.81 4.92
N ASP A 170 7.74 -18.04 6.02
CA ASP A 170 7.19 -18.37 7.35
C ASP A 170 7.66 -17.40 8.44
N ASP A 171 8.52 -16.44 8.09
CA ASP A 171 9.13 -15.53 9.05
C ASP A 171 8.47 -14.14 8.98
N PHE A 172 7.82 -13.75 10.07
CA PHE A 172 7.12 -12.48 10.17
C PHE A 172 8.11 -11.35 10.36
N LEU A 173 7.84 -10.24 9.68
CA LEU A 173 8.71 -9.08 9.70
C LEU A 173 8.02 -7.92 10.45
N ASP A 174 8.82 -7.17 11.19
CA ASP A 174 8.45 -5.92 11.89
C ASP A 174 9.28 -4.72 11.39
N ASP A 175 10.19 -4.97 10.46
CA ASP A 175 11.13 -3.98 9.96
C ASP A 175 10.47 -3.00 8.99
N THR A 176 11.07 -1.81 8.93
CA THR A 176 10.67 -0.75 8.02
C THR A 176 11.84 -0.31 7.18
N TRP A 177 11.58 -0.18 5.88
CA TRP A 177 12.56 0.27 4.91
C TRP A 177 11.98 1.36 4.04
N LYS A 178 12.85 2.22 3.56
CA LYS A 178 12.54 3.29 2.60
C LYS A 178 13.37 3.11 1.34
N LEU A 179 12.76 3.32 0.19
CA LEU A 179 13.43 3.37 -1.10
C LEU A 179 13.29 4.77 -1.68
N ASP A 180 14.42 5.38 -2.03
CA ASP A 180 14.43 6.55 -2.91
C ASP A 180 14.23 6.08 -4.36
N LEU A 181 13.18 6.54 -5.02
CA LEU A 181 12.80 6.16 -6.40
C LEU A 181 13.57 6.95 -7.47
N THR A 182 14.44 7.88 -7.08
CA THR A 182 15.35 8.60 -7.97
C THR A 182 16.71 7.89 -8.01
N THR A 183 17.24 7.52 -6.85
CA THR A 183 18.56 6.85 -6.74
C THR A 183 18.46 5.34 -6.67
N PHE A 184 17.26 4.80 -6.45
CA PHE A 184 17.00 3.37 -6.18
C PHE A 184 17.78 2.81 -5.00
N LYS A 185 18.01 3.64 -3.98
CA LYS A 185 18.74 3.25 -2.77
C LYS A 185 17.79 2.93 -1.63
N TRP A 186 17.98 1.75 -1.04
CA TRP A 186 17.30 1.34 0.18
C TRP A 186 17.96 1.96 1.42
N GLU A 187 17.14 2.28 2.40
CA GLU A 187 17.52 2.76 3.73
C GLU A 187 16.64 2.05 4.76
N LYS A 188 17.26 1.39 5.76
CA LYS A 188 16.53 0.83 6.90
C LYS A 188 16.18 1.95 7.88
N ILE A 189 14.93 2.05 8.31
CA ILE A 189 14.49 3.05 9.28
C ILE A 189 14.43 2.40 10.66
N GLU A 190 15.54 2.42 11.40
CA GLU A 190 15.63 1.79 12.73
C GLU A 190 14.74 2.47 13.78
N SER A 191 14.44 3.75 13.61
CA SER A 191 13.57 4.51 14.52
C SER A 191 12.08 4.24 14.34
N MET A 192 11.70 3.48 13.30
CA MET A 192 10.31 3.17 12.96
C MET A 192 10.21 1.67 12.73
N THR A 193 10.05 0.89 13.79
CA THR A 193 9.75 -0.54 13.71
C THR A 193 8.34 -0.80 14.23
N LEU A 194 7.68 -1.81 13.67
CA LEU A 194 6.39 -2.23 14.18
C LEU A 194 6.58 -2.85 15.58
N PRO A 195 5.67 -2.62 16.54
CA PRO A 195 5.83 -3.18 17.89
C PRO A 195 5.82 -4.72 17.93
N LEU A 196 5.22 -5.34 16.91
CA LEU A 196 5.17 -6.78 16.72
C LEU A 196 5.37 -7.11 15.23
N PRO A 197 6.02 -8.23 14.90
CA PRO A 197 6.04 -8.76 13.55
C PRO A 197 4.63 -9.05 13.05
N ILE A 198 4.30 -8.57 11.86
CA ILE A 198 2.92 -8.53 11.40
C ILE A 198 2.80 -8.56 9.88
N ASP A 199 1.85 -9.34 9.40
CA ASP A 199 1.45 -9.40 8.00
C ASP A 199 -0.06 -9.11 7.86
N PHE A 200 -0.56 -8.93 6.63
CA PHE A 200 -1.97 -8.61 6.35
C PHE A 200 -2.52 -7.34 7.05
N HIS A 201 -1.65 -6.48 7.55
CA HIS A 201 -2.04 -5.18 8.09
C HIS A 201 -2.34 -4.20 6.95
N ALA A 202 -3.05 -3.13 7.24
CA ALA A 202 -3.30 -2.05 6.30
C ALA A 202 -2.60 -0.79 6.77
N THR A 203 -1.93 -0.09 5.86
CA THR A 203 -1.24 1.16 6.16
C THR A 203 -1.75 2.27 5.27
N SER A 204 -1.94 3.45 5.83
CA SER A 204 -2.21 4.69 5.09
C SER A 204 -1.33 5.82 5.63
N ILE A 205 -1.12 6.84 4.80
CA ILE A 205 -0.34 8.02 5.16
C ILE A 205 -1.17 9.28 4.89
N THR A 206 -1.11 10.22 5.83
CA THR A 206 -1.74 11.54 5.68
C THR A 206 -0.90 12.45 4.79
N PRO A 207 -1.47 13.52 4.21
CA PRO A 207 -0.69 14.53 3.50
C PRO A 207 0.43 15.17 4.34
N ALA A 208 0.26 15.24 5.66
CA ALA A 208 1.28 15.75 6.58
C ALA A 208 2.42 14.75 6.85
N GLY A 209 2.32 13.51 6.37
CA GLY A 209 3.33 12.46 6.54
C GLY A 209 3.14 11.56 7.76
N LYS A 210 2.02 11.65 8.48
CA LYS A 210 1.67 10.69 9.54
C LYS A 210 1.16 9.38 8.95
N ILE A 211 1.82 8.29 9.29
CA ILE A 211 1.48 6.91 8.93
C ILE A 211 0.54 6.34 10.00
N TYR A 212 -0.49 5.62 9.55
CA TYR A 212 -1.38 4.81 10.36
C TYR A 212 -1.34 3.37 9.85
N SER A 213 -0.95 2.43 10.70
CA SER A 213 -1.00 1.00 10.45
C SER A 213 -2.10 0.38 11.32
N PHE A 214 -2.98 -0.41 10.73
CA PHE A 214 -4.15 -0.99 11.42
C PHE A 214 -4.26 -2.49 11.18
N GLY A 215 -4.58 -3.20 12.25
CA GLY A 215 -4.94 -4.60 12.23
C GLY A 215 -3.80 -5.48 11.74
N GLY A 216 -4.14 -6.62 11.13
CA GLY A 216 -3.18 -7.60 10.62
C GLY A 216 -3.18 -8.90 11.42
N VAL A 217 -2.20 -9.75 11.15
CA VAL A 217 -2.01 -11.05 11.78
C VAL A 217 -0.58 -11.12 12.33
N ILE A 218 -0.48 -11.49 13.61
CA ILE A 218 0.79 -11.69 14.29
C ILE A 218 1.09 -13.19 14.49
N PRO A 219 2.35 -13.58 14.73
CA PRO A 219 2.70 -14.97 15.06
C PRO A 219 1.89 -15.52 16.24
N SER A 220 1.46 -16.78 16.14
CA SER A 220 0.75 -17.53 17.19
C SER A 220 0.94 -19.03 16.99
N VAL A 221 0.93 -19.81 18.07
CA VAL A 221 1.23 -21.25 18.09
C VAL A 221 0.30 -22.08 17.19
N ASP A 222 -0.99 -21.69 17.10
CA ASP A 222 -2.05 -22.53 16.51
C ASP A 222 -2.73 -21.93 15.26
N GLN A 223 -2.04 -21.03 14.55
CA GLN A 223 -2.49 -20.13 13.46
C GLN A 223 -2.50 -18.67 13.94
N GLY A 224 -1.86 -17.79 13.16
CA GLY A 224 -1.60 -16.39 13.51
C GLY A 224 -2.81 -15.67 14.13
N ARG A 225 -2.55 -14.81 15.13
CA ARG A 225 -3.58 -14.09 15.85
C ARG A 225 -3.92 -12.79 15.12
N ARG A 226 -5.21 -12.57 14.84
CA ARG A 226 -5.69 -11.30 14.29
C ARG A 226 -5.70 -10.23 15.36
N ILE A 227 -5.31 -9.02 14.96
CA ILE A 227 -5.34 -7.84 15.82
C ILE A 227 -6.17 -6.73 15.16
N ALA A 228 -6.57 -5.76 15.97
CA ALA A 228 -7.28 -4.55 15.52
C ALA A 228 -6.63 -3.28 16.12
N ASP A 229 -5.36 -3.40 16.53
CA ASP A 229 -4.58 -2.28 17.05
C ASP A 229 -4.28 -1.28 15.94
N VAL A 230 -4.12 0.00 16.33
CA VAL A 230 -3.67 1.08 15.45
C VAL A 230 -2.30 1.54 15.94
N TYR A 231 -1.31 1.52 15.06
CA TYR A 231 0.02 2.08 15.29
C TYR A 231 0.20 3.32 14.42
N THR A 232 0.94 4.31 14.93
CA THR A 232 1.23 5.52 14.18
C THR A 232 2.70 5.89 14.24
N ALA A 233 3.23 6.41 13.15
CA ALA A 233 4.58 6.94 13.05
C ALA A 233 4.61 8.15 12.11
N TRP A 234 5.64 8.97 12.21
CA TRP A 234 5.85 10.09 11.30
C TRP A 234 6.90 9.71 10.26
N ALA A 235 6.54 9.73 8.97
CA ALA A 235 7.46 9.48 7.85
C ALA A 235 8.43 10.65 7.62
N CYS A 236 8.05 11.84 8.07
CA CYS A 236 8.81 13.07 7.98
C CYS A 236 8.63 13.89 9.25
N ILE A 237 9.42 14.95 9.41
CA ILE A 237 9.25 15.87 10.54
C ILE A 237 7.82 16.44 10.47
N PRO A 238 7.02 16.30 11.54
CA PRO A 238 5.66 16.82 11.55
C PRO A 238 5.65 18.33 11.34
N PRO A 239 4.70 18.87 10.56
CA PRO A 239 4.47 20.30 10.51
C PRO A 239 4.22 20.89 11.91
N LEU A 240 4.67 22.13 12.15
CA LEU A 240 4.47 22.81 13.43
C LEU A 240 2.99 22.84 13.85
N VAL A 241 2.07 22.97 12.89
CA VAL A 241 0.62 22.93 13.13
C VAL A 241 0.18 21.58 13.69
N GLU A 242 0.72 20.47 13.22
CA GLU A 242 0.40 19.13 13.72
C GLU A 242 0.93 18.96 15.14
N MET A 243 2.18 19.38 15.39
CA MET A 243 2.79 19.34 16.72
C MET A 243 2.00 20.21 17.73
N ALA A 244 1.58 21.40 17.31
CA ALA A 244 0.79 22.31 18.13
C ALA A 244 -0.59 21.71 18.42
N LEU A 245 -1.27 21.13 17.43
CA LEU A 245 -2.56 20.47 17.63
C LEU A 245 -2.47 19.27 18.57
N GLU A 246 -1.44 18.43 18.42
CA GLU A 246 -1.19 17.30 19.33
C GLU A 246 -0.94 17.78 20.77
N ALA A 247 -0.16 18.85 20.95
CA ALA A 247 0.05 19.44 22.27
C ALA A 247 -1.26 20.01 22.85
N VAL A 248 -2.02 20.71 22.03
CA VAL A 248 -3.29 21.33 22.42
C VAL A 248 -4.32 20.28 22.87
N ASP A 249 -4.42 19.15 22.16
CA ASP A 249 -5.23 17.99 22.53
C ASP A 249 -4.70 17.34 23.82
N HIS A 250 -3.40 17.03 23.88
CA HIS A 250 -2.77 16.37 25.03
C HIS A 250 -2.93 17.15 26.35
N TYR A 251 -2.76 18.47 26.31
CA TYR A 251 -2.90 19.33 27.48
C TYR A 251 -4.34 19.79 27.73
N GLY A 252 -5.30 19.39 26.90
CA GLY A 252 -6.70 19.81 27.03
C GLY A 252 -6.87 21.32 27.05
N LEU A 253 -6.08 22.04 26.23
CA LEU A 253 -6.07 23.50 26.20
C LEU A 253 -7.34 24.08 25.55
N LEU A 254 -8.09 23.25 24.83
CA LEU A 254 -9.36 23.60 24.19
C LEU A 254 -10.51 23.00 24.97
N ARG A 255 -11.10 23.81 25.85
CA ARG A 255 -12.28 23.41 26.64
C ARG A 255 -13.61 23.83 26.00
N ASP A 256 -13.55 24.69 24.98
CA ASP A 256 -14.72 25.25 24.28
C ASP A 256 -14.49 25.21 22.77
N VAL A 257 -15.00 24.15 22.14
CA VAL A 257 -14.83 23.91 20.69
C VAL A 257 -15.61 24.94 19.86
N ASP A 258 -16.71 25.47 20.40
CA ASP A 258 -17.56 26.46 19.72
C ASP A 258 -16.88 27.85 19.66
N PHE A 259 -16.16 28.23 20.72
CA PHE A 259 -15.34 29.45 20.72
C PHE A 259 -14.20 29.40 19.69
N LEU A 260 -13.55 28.24 19.56
CA LEU A 260 -12.43 28.06 18.64
C LEU A 260 -12.87 28.02 17.19
N ALA A 261 -14.04 27.40 16.95
CA ALA A 261 -14.65 27.34 15.63
C ALA A 261 -15.00 28.72 15.07
N SER A 262 -15.20 29.70 15.95
CA SER A 262 -15.64 31.05 15.59
C SER A 262 -14.53 32.10 15.57
N HIS A 263 -13.36 31.89 16.21
CA HIS A 263 -12.40 32.98 16.42
C HIS A 263 -10.89 32.67 16.23
N ILE A 264 -10.44 31.41 16.28
CA ILE A 264 -8.99 31.13 16.45
C ILE A 264 -8.44 30.13 15.43
N LEU A 265 -9.19 29.09 15.06
CA LEU A 265 -8.69 28.02 14.20
C LEU A 265 -9.32 28.08 12.80
N PRO A 266 -8.52 27.90 11.73
CA PRO A 266 -9.03 27.63 10.39
C PRO A 266 -10.05 26.49 10.40
N THR A 267 -11.12 26.61 9.61
CA THR A 267 -12.26 25.67 9.65
C THR A 267 -11.88 24.22 9.41
N ASN A 268 -10.84 23.99 8.61
CA ASN A 268 -10.28 22.67 8.32
C ASN A 268 -9.59 21.99 9.53
N LEU A 269 -9.26 22.73 10.59
CA LEU A 269 -8.64 22.18 11.82
C LEU A 269 -9.66 21.88 12.92
N ILE A 270 -10.84 22.52 12.88
CA ILE A 270 -11.88 22.38 13.91
C ILE A 270 -12.36 20.93 14.04
N ASN A 271 -12.57 20.24 12.91
CA ASN A 271 -13.07 18.86 12.89
C ASN A 271 -12.11 17.85 13.52
N ARG A 272 -10.89 18.25 13.88
CA ARG A 272 -9.87 17.41 14.53
C ARG A 272 -9.80 17.60 16.04
N CYS A 273 -10.44 18.65 16.56
CA CYS A 273 -10.46 19.00 17.98
C CYS A 273 -11.78 18.62 18.68
N LEU A 274 -12.73 18.02 17.95
CA LEU A 274 -13.97 17.53 18.56
C LEU A 274 -13.64 16.35 19.48
N PRO A 275 -14.20 16.31 20.70
CA PRO A 275 -14.02 15.18 21.60
C PRO A 275 -14.47 13.90 20.89
N ARG A 276 -13.67 12.84 21.04
CA ARG A 276 -14.11 11.49 20.68
C ARG A 276 -15.10 11.07 21.75
N ASP A 277 -16.39 11.10 21.41
CA ASP A 277 -17.47 10.50 22.21
C ASP A 277 -17.21 9.01 22.48
#